data_AF-A0A9D3WHD5-F1
#
_entry.id   AF-A0A9D3WHD5-F1
#
_cell.length_a   1.000
_cell.length_b   1.000
_cell.length_c   1.000
_cell.angle_alpha   90.00
_cell.angle_beta   90.00
_cell.angle_gamma   90.00
#
_symmetry.space_group_name_H-M   'P 1'
#
loop_
_entity.id
_entity.type
_entity.pdbx_description
1 polymer ?
#
loop_
_entity_poly.entity_id
_entity_poly.type
_entity_poly.pdbx_seq_one_letter_code
_entity_poly.pdbx_strand_id
1 'polypeptide(L)'
;MRELLDSHKKKLTERNDALEAMMMALKEETMATTLALSIRIEELEGELASCGAAFACDVDNFLWRMENYFRAKGIMDDADQVKTASLFLNDIALLWWQGRTLDKRQCEIGMWEKFQCELKGQFYPEFVEEEARAKLQGIKQRGTGEYVRKFKELMLHVLDVTEREAMLTFQEGL
;
A
#
# COMPACT_ATOMS: atom_id res chain seq x y z
N MET A 1 -61.49 -11.31 -36.31
CA MET A 1 -60.61 -12.28 -35.63
C MET A 1 -59.15 -12.15 -36.06
N ARG A 2 -58.83 -12.01 -37.37
CA ARG A 2 -57.45 -11.85 -37.88
C ARG A 2 -56.77 -10.54 -37.46
N GLU A 3 -57.47 -9.41 -37.54
CA GLU A 3 -56.93 -8.08 -37.16
C GLU A 3 -56.54 -7.96 -35.68
N LEU A 4 -57.30 -8.59 -34.78
CA LEU A 4 -56.99 -8.65 -33.34
C LEU A 4 -55.71 -9.45 -33.06
N LEU A 5 -55.48 -10.53 -33.82
CA LEU A 5 -54.28 -11.35 -33.70
C LEU A 5 -53.03 -10.59 -34.16
N ASP A 6 -53.14 -9.84 -35.27
CA ASP A 6 -52.04 -9.02 -35.78
C ASP A 6 -51.72 -7.84 -34.85
N SER A 7 -52.74 -7.21 -34.26
CA SER A 7 -52.58 -6.16 -33.25
C SER A 7 -51.85 -6.67 -32.00
N HIS A 8 -52.19 -7.86 -31.49
CA HIS A 8 -51.49 -8.46 -30.36
C HIS A 8 -50.06 -8.85 -30.70
N LYS A 9 -49.79 -9.42 -31.89
CA LYS A 9 -48.42 -9.71 -32.32
C LYS A 9 -47.56 -8.45 -32.36
N LYS A 10 -48.10 -7.36 -32.91
CA LYS A 10 -47.41 -6.07 -32.98
C LYS A 10 -47.06 -5.50 -31.60
N LYS A 11 -48.01 -5.54 -30.66
CA LYS A 11 -47.76 -5.11 -29.27
C LYS A 11 -46.70 -5.98 -28.57
N LEU A 12 -46.66 -7.27 -28.88
CA LEU A 12 -45.69 -8.20 -28.31
C LEU A 12 -44.29 -7.90 -28.83
N THR A 13 -44.14 -7.62 -30.13
CA THR A 13 -42.85 -7.19 -30.71
C THR A 13 -42.39 -5.87 -30.12
N GLU A 14 -43.26 -4.86 -30.03
CA GLU A 14 -42.92 -3.55 -29.45
C GLU A 14 -42.45 -3.67 -27.98
N ARG A 15 -43.09 -4.55 -27.18
CA ARG A 15 -42.65 -4.83 -25.80
C ARG A 15 -41.31 -5.55 -25.75
N ASN A 16 -41.05 -6.49 -26.67
CA ASN A 16 -39.76 -7.17 -26.74
C ASN A 16 -38.65 -6.19 -27.09
N ASP A 17 -38.86 -5.32 -28.08
CA ASP A 17 -37.91 -4.28 -28.47
C ASP A 17 -37.63 -3.31 -27.31
N ALA A 18 -38.67 -2.91 -26.58
CA ALA A 18 -38.53 -2.05 -25.39
C ALA A 18 -37.76 -2.73 -24.26
N LEU A 19 -37.97 -4.03 -24.05
CA LEU A 19 -37.26 -4.80 -23.03
C LEU A 19 -35.79 -4.98 -23.40
N GLU A 20 -35.51 -5.22 -24.68
CA GLU A 20 -34.15 -5.31 -25.21
C GLU A 20 -33.41 -3.97 -25.09
N ALA A 21 -34.09 -2.85 -25.39
CA ALA A 21 -33.55 -1.51 -25.17
C ALA A 21 -33.25 -1.22 -23.69
N MET A 22 -34.15 -1.58 -22.78
CA MET A 22 -33.91 -1.45 -21.33
C MET A 22 -32.73 -2.32 -20.86
N MET A 23 -32.60 -3.54 -21.37
CA MET A 23 -31.51 -4.44 -21.02
C MET A 23 -30.16 -3.91 -21.52
N MET A 24 -30.13 -3.29 -22.70
CA MET A 24 -28.94 -2.62 -23.23
C MET A 24 -28.55 -1.40 -22.40
N ALA A 25 -29.52 -0.55 -22.03
CA ALA A 25 -29.26 0.60 -21.18
C ALA A 25 -28.72 0.20 -19.79
N LEU A 26 -29.32 -0.82 -19.17
CA LEU A 26 -28.85 -1.35 -17.89
C LEU A 26 -27.44 -1.93 -18.01
N LYS A 27 -27.14 -2.66 -19.09
CA LYS A 27 -25.81 -3.20 -19.34
C LYS A 27 -24.77 -2.08 -19.47
N GLU A 28 -25.09 -1.01 -20.17
CA GLU A 28 -24.19 0.13 -20.35
C GLU A 28 -23.94 0.86 -19.00
N GLU A 29 -24.97 1.07 -18.19
CA GLU A 29 -24.84 1.63 -16.84
C GLU A 29 -24.02 0.74 -15.91
N THR A 30 -24.24 -0.59 -15.94
CA THR A 30 -23.43 -1.54 -15.15
C THR A 30 -21.97 -1.57 -15.59
N MET A 31 -21.67 -1.44 -16.89
CA MET A 31 -20.30 -1.34 -17.37
C MET A 31 -19.63 -0.03 -16.92
N ALA A 32 -20.34 1.10 -17.03
CA ALA A 32 -19.83 2.40 -16.59
C ALA A 32 -19.53 2.41 -15.08
N THR A 33 -20.43 1.86 -14.26
CA THR A 33 -20.23 1.77 -12.80
C THR A 33 -19.08 0.82 -12.44
N THR A 34 -18.95 -0.32 -13.14
CA THR A 34 -17.83 -1.26 -12.93
C THR A 34 -16.48 -0.61 -13.23
N LEU A 35 -16.40 0.17 -14.32
CA LEU A 35 -15.19 0.92 -14.66
C LEU A 35 -14.86 1.99 -13.61
N ALA A 36 -15.86 2.77 -13.18
CA ALA A 36 -15.68 3.80 -12.17
C ALA A 36 -15.18 3.23 -10.83
N LEU A 37 -15.71 2.09 -10.40
CA LEU A 37 -15.26 1.41 -9.18
C LEU A 37 -13.83 0.87 -9.31
N SER A 38 -13.48 0.32 -10.47
CA SER A 38 -12.12 -0.19 -10.72
C SER A 38 -11.08 0.93 -10.63
N ILE A 39 -11.36 2.08 -11.26
CA ILE A 39 -10.50 3.27 -11.18
C ILE A 39 -10.37 3.75 -9.73
N ARG A 40 -11.48 3.80 -8.97
CA ARG A 40 -11.46 4.26 -7.58
C ARG A 40 -10.64 3.33 -6.67
N ILE A 41 -10.66 2.03 -6.94
CA ILE A 41 -9.83 1.05 -6.22
C ILE A 41 -8.34 1.32 -6.50
N GLU A 42 -7.95 1.47 -7.77
CA GLU A 42 -6.56 1.78 -8.14
C GLU A 42 -6.07 3.10 -7.50
N GLU A 43 -6.92 4.14 -7.44
CA GLU A 43 -6.59 5.40 -6.77
C GLU A 43 -6.34 5.22 -5.26
N LEU A 44 -7.21 4.48 -4.57
CA LEU A 44 -7.09 4.24 -3.14
C LEU A 44 -5.87 3.38 -2.80
N GLU A 45 -5.56 2.39 -3.65
CA GLU A 45 -4.33 1.61 -3.53
C GLU A 45 -3.10 2.53 -3.65
N GLY A 46 -3.08 3.45 -4.62
CA GLY A 46 -2.01 4.44 -4.75
C GLY A 46 -1.88 5.40 -3.56
N GLU A 47 -2.99 5.88 -3.00
CA GLU A 47 -3.01 6.72 -1.79
C GLU A 47 -2.47 5.95 -0.57
N LEU A 48 -2.90 4.70 -0.39
CA LEU A 48 -2.44 3.83 0.70
C LEU A 48 -0.94 3.53 0.58
N ALA A 49 -0.47 3.28 -0.64
CA ALA A 49 0.95 3.09 -0.96
C ALA A 49 1.78 4.30 -0.55
N SER A 50 1.33 5.50 -0.93
CA SER A 50 2.03 6.75 -0.64
C SER A 50 2.06 7.04 0.86
N CYS A 51 0.96 6.79 1.56
CA CYS A 51 0.85 6.96 3.00
C CYS A 51 1.76 5.96 3.73
N GLY A 52 1.75 4.71 3.27
CA GLY A 52 2.58 3.63 3.75
C GLY A 52 4.09 3.87 3.59
N ALA A 53 4.50 4.36 2.43
CA ALA A 53 5.88 4.73 2.15
C ALA A 53 6.38 5.86 3.08
N ALA A 54 5.52 6.84 3.36
CA ALA A 54 5.84 7.91 4.32
C ALA A 54 6.06 7.34 5.73
N PHE A 55 5.17 6.46 6.20
CA PHE A 55 5.30 5.81 7.51
C PHE A 55 6.55 4.92 7.61
N ALA A 56 6.85 4.12 6.58
CA ALA A 56 8.04 3.28 6.55
C ALA A 56 9.33 4.11 6.63
N CYS A 57 9.43 5.18 5.84
CA CYS A 57 10.55 6.11 5.92
C CYS A 57 10.67 6.79 7.29
N ASP A 58 9.55 7.18 7.90
CA ASP A 58 9.55 7.81 9.22
C ASP A 58 10.02 6.85 10.32
N VAL A 59 9.64 5.58 10.24
CA VAL A 59 10.10 4.53 11.17
C VAL A 59 11.59 4.26 11.02
N ASP A 60 12.11 4.10 9.80
CA ASP A 60 13.54 3.92 9.57
C ASP A 60 14.35 5.14 10.06
N ASN A 61 13.87 6.35 9.75
CA ASN A 61 14.50 7.59 10.21
C ASN A 61 14.51 7.69 11.73
N PHE A 62 13.42 7.29 12.40
CA PHE A 62 13.33 7.24 13.85
C PHE A 62 14.36 6.26 14.44
N LEU A 63 14.38 5.02 13.95
CA LEU A 63 15.30 3.98 14.43
C LEU A 63 16.76 4.40 14.26
N TRP A 64 17.11 4.95 13.09
CA TRP A 64 18.46 5.45 12.83
C TRP A 64 18.87 6.58 13.79
N ARG A 65 17.96 7.53 14.06
CA ARG A 65 18.22 8.61 15.03
C ARG A 65 18.44 8.06 16.44
N MET A 66 17.66 7.06 16.84
CA MET A 66 17.80 6.42 18.15
C MET A 66 19.12 5.66 18.29
N GLU A 67 19.51 4.88 17.29
CA GLU A 67 20.81 4.19 17.30
C GLU A 67 21.99 5.16 17.38
N ASN A 68 21.93 6.27 16.64
CA ASN A 68 22.93 7.31 16.72
C ASN A 68 22.95 7.99 18.10
N TYR A 69 21.77 8.22 18.70
CA TYR A 69 21.66 8.75 20.05
C TYR A 69 22.24 7.80 21.09
N PHE A 70 21.95 6.50 21.01
CA PHE A 70 22.50 5.47 21.90
C PHE A 70 24.02 5.43 21.83
N ARG A 71 24.57 5.45 20.61
CA ARG A 71 26.02 5.51 20.38
C ARG A 71 26.64 6.75 21.01
N ALA A 72 26.02 7.92 20.83
CA ALA A 72 26.52 9.18 21.39
C ALA A 72 26.42 9.24 22.92
N LYS A 73 25.44 8.56 23.52
CA LYS A 73 25.20 8.53 24.97
C LYS A 73 25.82 7.33 25.68
N GLY A 74 26.34 6.35 24.96
CA GLY A 74 26.88 5.11 25.52
C GLY A 74 25.82 4.17 26.10
N ILE A 75 24.59 4.21 25.57
CA ILE A 75 23.50 3.31 25.98
C ILE A 75 23.69 1.98 25.26
N MET A 76 24.18 0.98 25.98
CA MET A 76 24.52 -0.35 25.44
C MET A 76 23.56 -1.44 25.90
N ASP A 77 22.79 -1.20 26.96
CA ASP A 77 21.80 -2.16 27.45
C ASP A 77 20.50 -2.06 26.63
N ASP A 78 20.08 -3.19 26.07
CA ASP A 78 18.91 -3.28 25.20
C ASP A 78 17.62 -2.81 25.90
N ALA A 79 17.43 -3.14 27.18
CA ALA A 79 16.22 -2.74 27.89
C ALA A 79 16.20 -1.22 28.10
N ASP A 80 17.35 -0.61 28.37
CA ASP A 80 17.48 0.85 28.46
C ASP A 80 17.35 1.53 27.09
N GLN A 81 17.79 0.89 26.00
CA GLN A 81 17.54 1.34 24.63
C GLN A 81 16.03 1.36 24.32
N VAL A 82 15.32 0.27 24.59
CA VAL A 82 13.86 0.17 24.37
C VAL A 82 13.12 1.21 25.20
N LYS A 83 13.44 1.34 26.49
CA LYS A 83 12.85 2.37 27.36
C LYS A 83 13.10 3.76 26.80
N THR A 84 14.35 4.06 26.43
CA THR A 84 14.71 5.38 25.91
C THR A 84 14.02 5.69 24.59
N ALA A 85 14.01 4.78 23.62
CA ALA A 85 13.29 4.98 22.36
C ALA A 85 11.79 5.17 22.57
N SER A 86 11.18 4.43 23.49
CA SER A 86 9.76 4.56 23.76
C SER A 86 9.36 5.96 24.25
N LEU A 87 10.27 6.68 24.92
CA LEU A 87 10.06 8.07 25.32
C LEU A 87 10.05 9.05 24.15
N PHE A 88 10.64 8.69 23.01
CA PHE A 88 10.69 9.51 21.80
C PHE A 88 9.58 9.16 20.79
N LEU A 89 8.76 8.15 21.06
CA LEU A 89 7.57 7.86 20.25
C LEU A 89 6.51 8.95 20.46
N ASN A 90 5.83 9.33 19.38
CA ASN A 90 4.77 10.35 19.40
C ASN A 90 3.49 9.84 18.71
N ASP A 91 2.39 10.56 18.94
CA ASP A 91 1.09 10.37 18.27
C ASP A 91 0.63 8.90 18.23
N ILE A 92 0.43 8.35 17.03
CA ILE A 92 -0.09 6.99 16.79
C ILE A 92 0.91 5.94 17.28
N ALA A 93 2.22 6.20 17.16
CA ALA A 93 3.26 5.27 17.62
C ALA A 93 3.30 5.17 19.15
N LEU A 94 3.07 6.28 19.86
CA LEU A 94 2.96 6.27 21.31
C LEU A 94 1.72 5.50 21.79
N LEU A 95 0.57 5.70 21.12
CA LEU A 95 -0.67 4.96 21.45
C LEU A 95 -0.51 3.46 21.23
N TRP A 96 0.12 3.06 20.12
CA TRP A 96 0.46 1.66 19.87
C TRP A 96 1.35 1.08 20.98
N TRP A 97 2.42 1.79 21.36
CA TRP A 97 3.33 1.35 22.42
C TRP A 97 2.62 1.19 23.77
N GLN A 98 1.72 2.11 24.11
CA GLN A 98 0.88 2.00 25.31
C GLN A 98 -0.03 0.78 25.26
N GLY A 99 -0.71 0.54 24.14
CA GLY A 99 -1.52 -0.67 23.95
C GLY A 99 -0.70 -1.95 24.09
N ARG A 100 0.49 -1.97 23.47
CA ARG A 100 1.42 -3.11 23.47
C ARG A 100 2.00 -3.44 24.84
N THR A 101 2.21 -2.44 25.70
CA THR A 101 2.74 -2.60 27.06
C THR A 101 1.67 -2.93 28.10
N LEU A 102 0.42 -2.50 27.87
CA LEU A 102 -0.71 -2.80 28.75
C LEU A 102 -1.31 -4.19 28.50
N ASP A 103 -1.04 -4.80 27.35
CA ASP A 103 -1.50 -6.15 27.05
C ASP A 103 -0.77 -7.19 27.90
N LYS A 104 -1.43 -7.60 28.99
CA LYS A 104 -0.93 -8.61 29.94
C LYS A 104 -0.68 -10.00 29.32
N ARG A 105 -1.13 -10.24 28.09
CA ARG A 105 -0.88 -11.49 27.35
C ARG A 105 0.49 -11.50 26.69
N GLN A 106 1.11 -10.33 26.50
CA GLN A 106 2.35 -10.19 25.76
C GLN A 106 3.52 -9.95 26.72
N CYS A 107 4.64 -10.62 26.45
CA CYS A 107 5.85 -10.43 27.24
C CYS A 107 6.45 -9.03 27.03
N GLU A 108 7.15 -8.55 28.05
CA GLU A 108 7.95 -7.33 27.98
C GLU A 108 9.00 -7.44 26.87
N ILE A 109 9.18 -6.36 26.11
CA ILE A 109 10.20 -6.30 25.05
C ILE A 109 11.48 -5.78 25.69
N GLY A 110 12.36 -6.71 26.09
CA GLY A 110 13.66 -6.38 26.69
C GLY A 110 14.83 -6.37 25.70
N MET A 111 14.59 -6.64 24.41
CA MET A 111 15.60 -6.69 23.36
C MET A 111 15.33 -5.59 22.34
N TRP A 112 16.37 -4.84 21.97
CA TRP A 112 16.25 -3.73 21.02
C TRP A 112 15.81 -4.22 19.64
N GLU A 113 16.39 -5.32 19.17
CA GLU A 113 16.03 -5.95 17.89
C GLU A 113 14.54 -6.33 17.83
N LYS A 114 13.99 -6.86 18.93
CA LYS A 114 12.57 -7.22 19.01
C LYS A 114 11.67 -5.98 18.95
N PHE A 115 12.08 -4.89 19.60
CA PHE A 115 11.37 -3.61 19.49
C PHE A 115 11.38 -3.09 18.05
N GLN A 116 12.52 -3.15 17.35
CA GLN A 116 12.62 -2.76 15.94
C GLN A 116 11.68 -3.60 15.06
N CYS A 117 11.67 -4.92 15.23
CA CYS A 117 10.81 -5.82 14.46
C CYS A 117 9.33 -5.54 14.68
N GLU A 118 8.89 -5.35 15.92
CA GLU A 118 7.49 -5.09 16.22
C GLU A 118 7.06 -3.68 15.77
N LEU A 119 7.93 -2.68 15.92
CA LEU A 119 7.66 -1.32 15.44
C LEU A 119 7.57 -1.31 13.91
N LYS A 120 8.47 -1.99 13.21
CA LYS A 120 8.41 -2.15 11.76
C LYS A 120 7.15 -2.91 11.36
N GLY A 121 6.84 -4.04 11.98
CA GLY A 121 5.63 -4.82 11.66
C GLY A 121 4.32 -4.06 11.86
N GLN A 122 4.27 -3.09 12.77
CA GLN A 122 3.08 -2.26 12.98
C GLN A 122 2.92 -1.14 11.94
N PHE A 123 4.02 -0.54 11.51
CA PHE A 123 4.03 0.70 10.74
C PHE A 123 4.58 0.57 9.32
N TYR A 124 5.10 -0.60 8.96
CA TYR A 124 5.35 -1.00 7.58
C TYR A 124 4.10 -1.71 7.08
N PRO A 125 3.42 -1.16 6.08
CA PRO A 125 2.40 -1.94 5.40
C PRO A 125 3.11 -3.03 4.60
N GLU A 126 2.70 -4.28 4.80
CA GLU A 126 3.10 -5.44 4.00
C GLU A 126 2.97 -5.16 2.48
N PHE A 127 2.00 -4.32 2.12
CA PHE A 127 1.72 -3.88 0.75
C PHE A 127 2.76 -2.91 0.15
N VAL A 128 3.50 -2.12 0.95
CA VAL A 128 4.43 -1.10 0.42
C VAL A 128 5.65 -1.75 -0.22
N GLU A 129 6.17 -2.80 0.38
CA GLU A 129 7.31 -3.53 -0.17
C GLU A 129 6.90 -4.30 -1.44
N GLU A 130 5.76 -4.99 -1.41
CA GLU A 130 5.23 -5.71 -2.57
C GLU A 130 4.92 -4.77 -3.73
N GLU A 131 4.32 -3.61 -3.47
CA GLU A 131 4.01 -2.64 -4.50
C GLU A 131 5.25 -1.90 -4.99
N ALA A 132 6.21 -1.58 -4.11
CA ALA A 132 7.50 -1.04 -4.53
C ALA A 132 8.25 -2.03 -5.44
N ARG A 133 8.20 -3.32 -5.11
CA ARG A 133 8.76 -4.41 -5.92
C ARG A 133 8.04 -4.56 -7.26
N ALA A 134 6.71 -4.51 -7.27
CA ALA A 134 5.92 -4.55 -8.51
C ALA A 134 6.20 -3.32 -9.41
N LYS A 135 6.30 -2.12 -8.81
CA LYS A 135 6.65 -0.88 -9.53
C LYS A 135 8.10 -0.90 -10.05
N LEU A 136 9.03 -1.50 -9.31
CA LEU A 136 10.41 -1.74 -9.75
C LEU A 136 10.44 -2.66 -10.97
N GLN A 137 9.71 -3.77 -10.96
CA GLN A 137 9.64 -4.71 -12.09
C GLN A 137 8.98 -4.09 -13.34
N GLY A 138 8.10 -3.11 -13.17
CA GLY A 138 7.38 -2.44 -14.26
C GLY A 138 7.95 -1.09 -14.70
N ILE A 139 9.06 -0.62 -14.12
CA ILE A 139 9.57 0.73 -14.38
C ILE A 139 10.07 0.84 -15.84
N LYS A 140 9.67 1.89 -16.55
CA LYS A 140 10.13 2.18 -17.92
C LYS A 140 10.66 3.60 -18.05
N GLN A 141 11.78 3.76 -18.76
CA GLN A 141 12.42 5.05 -18.98
C GLN A 141 11.56 5.93 -19.90
N ARG A 142 10.95 6.97 -19.33
CA ARG A 142 10.36 8.10 -20.09
C ARG A 142 11.27 9.33 -20.15
N GLY A 143 12.22 9.42 -19.22
CA GLY A 143 13.23 10.48 -19.16
C GLY A 143 14.30 10.14 -18.13
N THR A 144 15.57 10.37 -18.45
CA THR A 144 16.72 9.84 -17.69
C THR A 144 16.76 10.30 -16.23
N GLY A 145 16.51 11.58 -15.97
CA GLY A 145 16.57 12.14 -14.62
C GLY A 145 15.39 11.74 -13.72
N GLU A 146 14.21 11.56 -14.29
CA GLU A 146 13.02 11.10 -13.55
C GLU A 146 13.10 9.60 -13.28
N TYR A 147 13.59 8.84 -14.25
CA TYR A 147 13.80 7.40 -14.15
C TYR A 147 14.77 7.05 -13.01
N VAL A 148 15.96 7.67 -12.98
CA VAL A 148 16.95 7.42 -11.93
C VAL A 148 16.43 7.80 -10.54
N ARG A 149 15.62 8.87 -10.45
CA ARG A 149 15.02 9.30 -9.18
C ARG A 149 13.99 8.29 -8.67
N LYS A 150 13.02 7.93 -9.51
CA LYS A 150 11.98 6.94 -9.18
C LYS A 150 12.57 5.57 -8.86
N PHE A 151 13.58 5.15 -9.62
CA PHE A 151 14.29 3.89 -9.34
C PHE A 151 14.94 3.89 -7.96
N LYS A 152 15.64 4.98 -7.59
CA LYS A 152 16.25 5.13 -6.26
C LYS A 152 15.22 5.19 -5.14
N GLU A 153 14.11 5.89 -5.34
CA GLU A 153 13.03 5.96 -4.36
C GLU A 153 12.41 4.58 -4.10
N LEU A 154 12.10 3.82 -5.15
CA LEU A 154 11.54 2.48 -5.01
C LEU A 154 12.53 1.49 -4.36
N MET A 155 13.82 1.60 -4.69
CA MET A 155 14.89 0.81 -4.06
C MET A 155 15.01 1.04 -2.55
N LEU A 156 14.62 2.22 -2.04
CA LEU A 156 14.62 2.49 -0.60
C LEU A 156 13.49 1.76 0.14
N HIS A 157 12.46 1.33 -0.58
CA HIS A 157 11.30 0.64 0.00
C HIS A 157 11.37 -0.88 -0.11
N VAL A 158 12.32 -1.42 -0.87
CA VAL A 158 12.54 -2.87 -0.98
C VAL A 158 13.79 -3.25 -0.18
N LEU A 159 13.58 -3.79 1.02
CA LEU A 159 14.62 -4.02 2.02
C LEU A 159 15.61 -5.14 1.67
N ASP A 160 15.37 -5.97 0.64
CA ASP A 160 16.14 -7.19 0.34
C ASP A 160 16.80 -7.27 -1.05
N VAL A 161 16.79 -6.20 -1.87
CA VAL A 161 17.31 -6.28 -3.24
C VAL A 161 18.85 -6.33 -3.25
N THR A 162 19.41 -7.39 -3.84
CA THR A 162 20.86 -7.47 -4.06
C THR A 162 21.30 -6.49 -5.14
N GLU A 163 22.56 -6.02 -5.09
CA GLU A 163 23.12 -5.11 -6.11
C GLU A 163 22.99 -5.68 -7.54
N ARG A 164 23.06 -7.01 -7.66
CA ARG A 164 22.89 -7.72 -8.93
C ARG A 164 21.47 -7.66 -9.47
N GLU A 165 20.48 -7.86 -8.61
CA GLU A 165 19.06 -7.77 -8.96
C GLU A 165 18.68 -6.33 -9.29
N ALA A 166 19.13 -5.36 -8.50
CA ALA A 166 18.92 -3.94 -8.78
C ALA A 166 19.45 -3.55 -10.16
N MET A 167 20.66 -4.01 -10.52
CA MET A 167 21.26 -3.69 -11.81
C MET A 167 20.48 -4.32 -12.98
N LEU A 168 19.98 -5.54 -12.82
CA LEU A 168 19.15 -6.20 -13.84
C LEU A 168 17.82 -5.47 -14.04
N THR A 169 17.12 -5.15 -12.95
CA THR A 169 15.85 -4.40 -13.02
C THR A 169 16.03 -2.99 -13.59
N PHE A 170 17.15 -2.34 -13.28
CA PHE A 170 17.50 -1.06 -13.90
C PHE A 170 17.73 -1.20 -15.40
N GLN A 171 18.40 -2.25 -15.86
CA GLN A 171 18.64 -2.47 -17.29
C GLN A 171 17.37 -2.87 -18.06
N GLU A 172 16.49 -3.65 -17.43
CA GLU A 172 15.20 -4.06 -18.01
C GLU A 172 14.24 -2.88 -18.20
N GLY A 173 14.41 -1.81 -17.41
CA GLY A 173 13.57 -0.62 -17.47
C GLY A 173 14.10 0.53 -18.34
N LEU A 174 15.29 0.40 -18.95
CA LEU A 174 15.83 1.35 -19.94
C LEU A 174 15.12 1.18 -21.30
#